data_AF-A0A7Z9Q0M6-F1
#
_entry.id   AF-A0A7Z9Q0M6-F1
#
_cell.length_a   1.000
_cell.length_b   1.000
_cell.length_c   1.000
_cell.angle_alpha   90.00
_cell.angle_beta   90.00
_cell.angle_gamma   90.00
#
_symmetry.space_group_name_H-M   'P 1'
#
loop_
_entity.id
_entity.type
_entity.pdbx_description
1 polymer ?
#
loop_
_entity_poly.entity_id
_entity_poly.type
_entity_poly.pdbx_seq_one_letter_code
_entity_poly.pdbx_strand_id
1 'polypeptide(L)' 'MSDISRFRISVGDDDLHEDLTAEIYFDEKFLALVSQENGLDKAEIELQRCPDSDAWDLPLDAFLKVLEQAKYRLWELRRQ' A
#
# COMPACT_ATOMS: atom_id res chain seq x y z
N MET A 1 7.31 -12.65 -16.65
CA MET A 1 6.53 -13.09 -15.47
C MET A 1 6.24 -11.83 -14.67
N SER A 2 5.01 -11.62 -14.20
CA SER A 2 4.65 -10.35 -13.56
C SER A 2 5.33 -10.29 -12.19
N ASP A 3 6.25 -9.34 -12.00
CA ASP A 3 6.97 -9.08 -10.74
C ASP A 3 6.04 -8.65 -9.58
N ILE A 4 4.73 -8.58 -9.83
CA ILE A 4 3.68 -8.28 -8.85
C ILE A 4 3.66 -9.26 -7.66
N SER A 5 4.13 -10.50 -7.85
CA SER A 5 4.16 -11.51 -6.77
C SER A 5 5.15 -11.19 -5.65
N ARG A 6 6.07 -10.23 -5.87
CA ARG A 6 6.98 -9.72 -4.84
C ARG A 6 6.29 -8.72 -3.91
N PHE A 7 5.10 -8.25 -4.28
CA PHE A 7 4.32 -7.35 -3.47
C PHE A 7 3.29 -8.10 -2.62
N ARG A 8 3.08 -7.61 -1.40
CA ARG A 8 2.02 -8.08 -0.50
C ARG A 8 1.27 -6.88 0.06
N ILE A 9 -0.06 -6.95 0.07
CA ILE A 9 -0.93 -5.96 0.70
C ILE A 9 -1.47 -6.55 2.00
N SER A 10 -1.36 -5.81 3.09
CA SER A 10 -2.02 -6.08 4.36
C SER A 10 -2.97 -4.93 4.67
N VAL A 11 -4.15 -5.21 5.21
CA VAL A 11 -5.09 -4.17 5.65
C VAL A 11 -5.33 -4.37 7.14
N GLY A 12 -5.22 -3.28 7.89
CA GLY A 12 -5.46 -3.27 9.33
C GLY A 12 -6.09 -1.95 9.77
N ASP A 13 -6.64 -1.97 10.98
CA ASP A 13 -6.86 -0.73 11.73
C ASP A 13 -5.51 -0.34 12.35
N ASP A 14 -5.08 0.88 12.11
CA ASP A 14 -3.91 1.43 12.76
C ASP A 14 -4.36 2.13 14.05
N ASP A 15 -3.77 1.81 15.20
CA ASP A 15 -4.11 2.49 16.45
C ASP A 15 -3.80 4.01 16.41
N LEU A 16 -2.97 4.47 15.45
CA LEU A 16 -2.61 5.87 15.23
C LEU A 16 -3.50 6.58 14.21
N HIS A 17 -4.11 5.85 13.29
CA HIS A 17 -5.05 6.39 12.32
C HIS A 17 -6.42 5.84 12.65
N GLU A 18 -7.38 6.67 13.07
CA GLU A 18 -8.77 6.26 13.39
C GLU A 18 -9.54 5.59 12.22
N ASP A 19 -8.85 5.28 11.12
CA ASP A 19 -9.34 4.91 9.82
C ASP A 19 -8.53 3.72 9.25
N LEU A 20 -9.18 2.84 8.49
CA LEU A 20 -8.54 1.70 7.82
C LEU A 20 -7.37 2.14 6.94
N THR A 21 -6.22 1.46 7.09
CA THR A 21 -5.00 1.66 6.29
C THR A 21 -4.54 0.36 5.61
N ALA A 22 -3.87 0.49 4.47
CA ALA A 22 -3.29 -0.64 3.75
C ALA A 22 -1.76 -0.50 3.72
N GLU A 23 -1.10 -1.49 4.29
CA GLU A 23 0.34 -1.63 4.22
C GLU A 23 0.73 -2.39 2.95
N ILE A 24 1.71 -1.86 2.23
CA ILE A 24 2.31 -2.50 1.07
C ILE A 24 3.72 -2.92 1.44
N TYR A 25 4.02 -4.18 1.14
CA TYR A 25 5.33 -4.79 1.30
C TYR A 25 5.90 -5.15 -0.06
N PHE A 26 7.22 -5.05 -0.22
CA PHE A 26 7.96 -5.55 -1.37
C PHE A 26 9.13 -6.41 -0.88
N ASP A 27 9.20 -7.67 -1.36
CA ASP A 27 10.12 -8.69 -0.83
C ASP A 27 10.09 -8.76 0.72
N GLU A 28 8.88 -8.84 1.28
CA GLU A 28 8.61 -8.89 2.73
C GLU A 28 9.06 -7.67 3.54
N LYS A 29 9.49 -6.57 2.90
CA LYS A 29 9.86 -5.32 3.57
C LYS A 29 8.77 -4.28 3.42
N PHE A 30 8.52 -3.55 4.49
CA PHE A 30 7.51 -2.49 4.50
C PHE A 30 7.92 -1.36 3.56
N LEU A 31 7.13 -1.15 2.52
CA LEU A 31 7.40 -0.22 1.44
C LEU A 31 6.57 1.05 1.58
N ALA A 32 5.26 0.91 1.82
CA ALA A 32 4.36 2.04 1.85
C ALA A 32 3.15 1.81 2.74
N LEU A 33 2.61 2.89 3.29
CA LEU A 33 1.28 2.94 3.89
C LEU A 33 0.34 3.68 2.94
N VAL A 34 -0.85 3.13 2.71
CA VAL A 34 -1.92 3.77 1.96
C VAL A 34 -3.08 4.06 2.90
N SER A 35 -3.51 5.30 2.96
CA SER A 35 -4.69 5.74 3.73
C SER A 35 -5.72 6.35 2.79
N GLN A 36 -6.97 6.43 3.23
CA GLN A 36 -8.10 6.97 2.44
C GLN A 36 -9.00 7.85 3.28
N GLU A 37 -8.43 8.84 3.96
CA GLU A 37 -9.24 9.75 4.77
C GLU A 37 -10.29 10.45 3.89
N ASN A 38 -11.57 10.15 4.15
CA ASN A 38 -12.71 10.77 3.50
C ASN A 38 -12.91 10.44 2.00
N GLY A 39 -12.51 9.24 1.55
CA GLY A 39 -13.04 8.63 0.31
C GLY A 39 -12.01 8.09 -0.69
N LEU A 40 -12.50 7.31 -1.67
CA LEU A 40 -11.68 6.59 -2.66
C LEU A 40 -10.70 7.47 -3.45
N ASP A 41 -11.09 8.71 -3.75
CA ASP A 41 -10.30 9.67 -4.54
C ASP A 41 -9.36 10.53 -3.69
N LYS A 42 -9.39 10.36 -2.37
CA LYS A 42 -8.50 11.03 -1.41
C LYS A 42 -7.47 10.06 -0.82
N ALA A 43 -7.04 9.09 -1.61
CA ALA A 43 -6.02 8.16 -1.19
C ALA A 43 -4.66 8.87 -1.10
N GLU A 44 -3.98 8.72 0.04
CA GLU A 44 -2.63 9.21 0.27
C GLU A 44 -1.68 8.03 0.44
N ILE A 45 -0.40 8.24 0.10
CA ILE A 45 0.63 7.21 0.17
C ILE A 45 1.83 7.77 0.93
N GLU A 46 2.22 7.11 2.00
CA GLU A 46 3.47 7.36 2.70
C GLU A 46 4.51 6.32 2.26
N LEU A 47 5.57 6.77 1.58
CA LEU A 47 6.66 5.90 1.15
C LEU A 47 7.75 5.82 2.23
N GLN A 48 8.10 4.60 2.60
CA GLN A 48 9.17 4.34 3.56
C GLN A 48 10.53 4.28 2.86
N ARG A 49 11.59 4.51 3.63
CA ARG A 49 12.95 4.27 3.14
C ARG A 49 13.18 2.77 2.97
N CYS A 50 13.97 2.42 1.97
CA CYS A 50 14.42 1.03 1.82
C CYS A 50 15.35 0.68 3.00
N PRO A 51 15.11 -0.42 3.73
CA PRO A 51 15.92 -0.75 4.90
C PRO A 51 17.36 -1.17 4.56
N ASP A 52 17.58 -1.67 3.34
CA ASP A 52 18.85 -2.31 2.94
C ASP A 52 19.58 -1.56 1.81
N SER A 53 19.07 -0.40 1.38
CA SER A 53 19.61 0.36 0.24
C SER A 53 19.23 1.84 0.35
N ASP A 54 19.90 2.70 -0.42
CA ASP A 54 19.57 4.13 -0.50
C ASP A 54 18.19 4.38 -1.13
N ALA A 55 17.70 3.44 -1.95
CA ALA A 55 16.41 3.55 -2.65
C ALA A 55 15.78 2.19 -2.92
N TRP A 56 14.49 2.21 -3.23
CA TRP A 56 13.76 1.05 -3.73
C TRP A 56 13.98 0.87 -5.23
N ASP A 57 14.17 -0.38 -5.64
CA ASP A 57 14.16 -0.78 -7.05
C ASP A 57 12.95 -1.67 -7.30
N LEU A 58 11.92 -1.07 -7.91
CA LEU A 58 10.59 -1.65 -8.07
C LEU A 58 10.15 -1.57 -9.54
N PRO A 59 9.48 -2.60 -10.08
CA PRO A 59 8.82 -2.50 -11.38
C PRO A 59 7.65 -1.51 -11.31
N LEU A 60 7.75 -0.40 -12.05
CA LEU A 60 6.76 0.69 -12.04
C LEU A 60 5.32 0.21 -12.27
N ASP A 61 5.10 -0.56 -13.34
CA ASP A 61 3.76 -1.05 -13.70
C ASP A 61 3.16 -1.99 -12.65
N ALA A 62 4.01 -2.77 -11.97
CA ALA A 62 3.57 -3.64 -10.89
C ALA A 62 3.18 -2.79 -9.67
N PHE A 63 3.99 -1.80 -9.33
CA PHE A 63 3.72 -0.92 -8.20
C PHE A 63 2.44 -0.11 -8.39
N LEU A 64 2.21 0.46 -9.56
CA LEU A 64 0.96 1.17 -9.87
C LEU A 64 -0.29 0.28 -9.71
N LYS A 65 -0.22 -0.96 -10.15
CA LYS A 65 -1.32 -1.93 -9.98
C LYS A 65 -1.56 -2.29 -8.52
N VAL A 66 -0.50 -2.43 -7.73
CA VAL A 66 -0.61 -2.72 -6.29
C VAL A 66 -1.20 -1.55 -5.53
N LEU A 67 -0.83 -0.31 -5.88
CA LEU A 67 -1.44 0.90 -5.34
C LEU A 67 -2.94 0.96 -5.65
N GLU A 68 -3.32 0.67 -6.89
CA GLU A 68 -4.73 0.61 -7.29
C GLU A 68 -5.49 -0.49 -6.51
N GLN A 69 -4.91 -1.67 -6.35
CA GLN A 69 -5.49 -2.75 -5.55
C GLN A 69 -5.67 -2.36 -4.08
N ALA A 70 -4.67 -1.76 -3.45
CA ALA A 70 -4.75 -1.29 -2.07
C ALA A 70 -5.85 -0.23 -1.92
N LYS A 71 -5.90 0.74 -2.85
CA LYS A 71 -6.92 1.78 -2.92
C LYS A 71 -8.33 1.19 -2.98
N TYR A 72 -8.61 0.26 -3.89
CA TYR A 72 -9.94 -0.34 -4.00
C TYR A 72 -10.27 -1.25 -2.82
N ARG A 73 -9.28 -1.98 -2.28
CA ARG A 73 -9.49 -2.87 -1.15
C ARG A 73 -9.92 -2.13 0.11
N LEU A 74 -9.30 -0.99 0.40
CA LEU A 74 -9.69 -0.12 1.52
C LEU A 74 -11.12 0.37 1.38
N TRP A 75 -11.49 0.83 0.17
CA TRP A 75 -12.82 1.31 -0.10
C TRP A 75 -13.91 0.23 0.04
N GLU A 76 -13.64 -0.99 -0.40
CA GLU A 76 -14.54 -2.11 -0.22
C GLU A 76 -14.79 -2.42 1.26
N LEU A 77 -13.73 -2.44 2.07
CA LEU A 77 -13.82 -2.75 3.50
C LEU A 77 -14.55 -1.67 4.29
N ARG A 78 -14.39 -0.38 3.94
CA ARG A 78 -15.15 0.73 4.55
C ARG A 78 -16.66 0.68 4.30
N ARG A 79 -17.11 -0.06 3.29
CA ARG A 79 -18.52 -0.15 2.89
C ARG A 79 -19.25 -1.36 3.50
N GLN A 80 -18.56 -2.22 4.23
CA GLN A 80 -19.12 -3.35 4.95
C GLN A 80 -19.63 -2.92 6.33
#